data_AF-A0A0F6PY60-F1
#
_entry.id   AF-A0A0F6PY60-F1
#
_cell.length_a   1.000
_cell.length_b   1.000
_cell.length_c   1.000
_cell.angle_alpha   90.00
_cell.angle_beta   90.00
_cell.angle_gamma   90.00
#
_symmetry.space_group_name_H-M   'P 1'
#
loop_
_entity.id
_entity.type
_entity.pdbx_description
1 polymer ?
#
loop_
_entity_poly.entity_id
_entity_poly.type
_entity_poly.pdbx_seq_one_letter_code
_entity_poly.pdbx_strand_id
1 'polypeptide(L)'
;MPNFQKKWSSSPSPGLGEKITDAIKPKGALKPRVEMAVKRLQAQISKLDNMLTKLKQRDEKLFQRIVTATQQHDTHTTKVLSGELVEVRKVSRILGNARMALEQIELRLTTFHDLGDTVVTIMPTIGLMKSLKSSLVKFMP
;
A
#
# COMPACT_ATOMS: atom_id res chain seq x y z
N MET A 1 4.68 -25.27 -2.01
CA MET A 1 5.12 -24.03 -1.33
C MET A 1 6.64 -23.86 -1.04
N PRO A 2 7.58 -24.80 -1.29
CA PRO A 2 9.00 -24.59 -0.92
C PRO A 2 9.68 -23.43 -1.69
N ASN A 3 9.15 -23.07 -2.86
CA ASN A 3 9.66 -21.97 -3.69
C ASN A 3 9.41 -20.58 -3.10
N PHE A 4 8.44 -20.43 -2.17
CA PHE A 4 8.11 -19.13 -1.59
C PHE A 4 9.18 -18.68 -0.58
N GLN A 5 9.60 -19.54 0.34
CA GLN A 5 10.62 -19.21 1.34
C GLN A 5 11.96 -18.86 0.70
N LYS A 6 12.36 -19.58 -0.35
CA LYS A 6 13.53 -19.23 -1.16
C LYS A 6 13.38 -17.80 -1.70
N LYS A 7 12.25 -17.44 -2.32
CA LYS A 7 12.03 -16.08 -2.83
C LYS A 7 11.87 -15.00 -1.74
N TRP A 8 11.44 -15.39 -0.54
CA TRP A 8 11.20 -14.49 0.60
C TRP A 8 12.49 -14.03 1.28
N SER A 9 13.45 -14.94 1.51
CA SER A 9 14.66 -14.68 2.29
C SER A 9 16.01 -15.01 1.61
N SER A 10 16.03 -15.54 0.38
CA SER A 10 17.34 -15.90 -0.23
C SER A 10 18.21 -14.68 -0.56
N SER A 11 19.43 -14.71 -0.03
CA SER A 11 20.58 -13.94 -0.52
C SER A 11 21.02 -14.50 -1.89
N PRO A 12 21.53 -13.68 -2.84
CA PRO A 12 22.00 -14.17 -4.12
C PRO A 12 23.16 -15.16 -3.90
N SER A 13 22.96 -16.43 -4.23
CA SER A 13 24.05 -17.42 -4.28
C SER A 13 24.42 -17.59 -5.76
N PRO A 14 25.69 -17.41 -6.15
CA PRO A 14 26.10 -17.46 -7.55
C PRO A 14 26.07 -18.91 -8.03
N GLY A 15 25.23 -19.18 -9.02
CA GLY A 15 25.17 -20.47 -9.70
C GLY A 15 25.46 -20.28 -11.18
N LEU A 16 26.41 -21.03 -11.71
CA LEU A 16 27.04 -20.98 -13.04
C LEU A 16 26.13 -20.93 -14.30
N GLY A 17 24.81 -20.78 -14.18
CA GLY A 17 23.84 -20.71 -15.31
C GLY A 17 23.29 -19.31 -15.60
N GLU A 18 24.06 -18.26 -15.31
CA GLU A 18 23.54 -16.92 -14.99
C GLU A 18 23.12 -16.02 -16.17
N LYS A 19 23.21 -16.43 -17.44
CA LYS A 19 23.14 -15.46 -18.56
C LYS A 19 21.85 -15.43 -19.41
N ILE A 20 20.82 -16.23 -19.12
CA ILE A 20 19.64 -16.33 -20.03
C ILE A 20 18.28 -16.00 -19.36
N THR A 21 18.21 -15.66 -18.06
CA THR A 21 16.91 -15.41 -17.38
C THR A 21 16.73 -14.02 -16.73
N ASP A 22 17.56 -13.04 -17.11
CA ASP A 22 17.65 -11.73 -16.44
C ASP A 22 16.48 -10.77 -16.70
N ALA A 23 15.60 -11.04 -17.66
CA ALA A 23 14.46 -10.18 -17.96
C ALA A 23 13.20 -10.48 -17.11
N ILE A 24 13.12 -11.63 -16.44
CA ILE A 24 11.86 -12.11 -15.81
C ILE A 24 12.02 -12.46 -14.31
N LYS A 25 13.24 -12.52 -13.77
CA LYS A 25 13.43 -12.74 -12.32
C LYS A 25 13.49 -11.40 -11.57
N PRO A 26 12.59 -11.17 -10.59
CA PRO A 26 12.69 -9.98 -9.74
C PRO A 26 14.05 -9.96 -9.03
N LYS A 27 14.83 -8.89 -9.27
CA LYS A 27 16.09 -8.60 -8.56
C LYS A 27 15.79 -8.46 -7.05
N GLY A 28 16.37 -9.34 -6.22
CA GLY A 28 16.34 -9.27 -4.75
C GLY A 28 15.23 -10.05 -4.02
N ALA A 29 15.46 -10.32 -2.73
CA ALA A 29 14.50 -10.99 -1.83
C ALA A 29 13.18 -10.21 -1.70
N LEU A 30 12.06 -10.91 -1.49
CA LEU A 30 10.72 -10.32 -1.49
C LEU A 30 10.48 -9.42 -0.26
N LYS A 31 10.97 -9.83 0.92
CA LYS A 31 10.81 -9.10 2.18
C LYS A 31 11.23 -7.62 2.12
N PRO A 32 12.49 -7.27 1.77
CA PRO A 32 12.92 -5.87 1.73
C PRO A 32 12.17 -5.04 0.67
N ARG A 33 11.67 -5.67 -0.40
CA ARG A 33 10.85 -4.99 -1.41
C ARG A 33 9.46 -4.64 -0.88
N VAL A 34 8.84 -5.54 -0.10
CA VAL A 34 7.56 -5.29 0.56
C VAL A 34 7.72 -4.19 1.61
N GLU A 35 8.75 -4.26 2.46
CA GLU A 35 9.03 -3.22 3.46
C GLU A 35 9.24 -1.83 2.83
N MET A 36 10.03 -1.78 1.74
CA MET A 36 10.22 -0.53 0.99
C MET A 36 8.92 -0.02 0.35
N ALA A 37 8.07 -0.92 -0.15
CA ALA A 37 6.77 -0.54 -0.71
C ALA A 37 5.84 0.03 0.37
N VAL A 38 5.77 -0.60 1.55
CA VAL A 38 4.99 -0.10 2.70
C VAL A 38 5.45 1.31 3.10
N LYS A 39 6.76 1.53 3.28
CA LYS A 39 7.31 2.86 3.61
C LYS A 39 6.95 3.92 2.56
N ARG A 40 7.02 3.57 1.27
CA ARG A 40 6.65 4.47 0.17
C ARG A 40 5.15 4.79 0.18
N LEU A 41 4.30 3.81 0.44
CA LEU A 41 2.84 4.01 0.55
C LEU A 41 2.51 4.95 1.70
N GLN A 42 3.09 4.73 2.88
CA GLN A 42 2.91 5.59 4.05
C GLN A 42 3.30 7.05 3.74
N ALA A 43 4.43 7.27 3.08
CA ALA A 43 4.84 8.61 2.66
C ALA A 43 3.85 9.29 1.69
N GLN A 44 3.26 8.53 0.75
CA GLN A 44 2.25 9.06 -0.16
C GLN A 44 0.91 9.33 0.56
N ILE A 45 0.50 8.48 1.49
CA ILE A 45 -0.70 8.68 2.31
C ILE A 45 -0.57 10.00 3.09
N SER A 46 0.54 10.22 3.80
CA SER A 46 0.77 11.48 4.53
C SER A 46 0.78 12.70 3.62
N LYS A 47 1.30 12.56 2.39
CA LYS A 47 1.26 13.64 1.39
C LYS A 47 -0.17 13.95 0.94
N LEU A 48 -1.00 12.93 0.72
CA LEU A 48 -2.42 13.10 0.39
C LEU A 48 -3.20 13.73 1.55
N ASP A 49 -2.96 13.34 2.80
CA ASP A 49 -3.59 13.93 3.99
C ASP A 49 -3.27 15.43 4.10
N ASN A 50 -2.02 15.82 3.83
CA ASN A 50 -1.61 17.22 3.76
C ASN A 50 -2.33 17.99 2.63
N MET A 51 -2.49 17.37 1.46
CA MET A 51 -3.22 17.98 0.34
C MET A 51 -4.71 18.16 0.66
N LEU A 52 -5.35 17.15 1.26
CA LEU A 52 -6.75 17.19 1.69
C LEU A 52 -6.97 18.30 2.73
N THR A 53 -6.05 18.45 3.67
CA THR A 53 -6.10 19.54 4.66
C THR A 53 -6.06 20.91 3.99
N LYS A 54 -5.16 21.11 3.02
CA LYS A 54 -5.06 22.37 2.25
C LYS A 54 -6.31 22.63 1.41
N LEU A 55 -6.90 21.60 0.80
CA LEU A 55 -8.14 21.74 0.05
C LEU A 55 -9.31 22.11 0.96
N LYS A 56 -9.39 21.53 2.16
CA LYS A 56 -10.39 21.91 3.17
C LYS A 56 -10.26 23.38 3.59
N GLN A 57 -9.03 23.86 3.81
CA GLN A 57 -8.77 25.28 4.10
C GLN A 57 -9.17 26.19 2.93
N ARG A 58 -8.92 25.75 1.69
CA ARG A 58 -9.31 26.49 0.49
C ARG A 58 -10.83 26.52 0.29
N ASP A 59 -11.53 25.41 0.55
CA ASP A 59 -13.00 25.32 0.57
C ASP A 59 -13.59 26.36 1.52
N GLU A 60 -13.15 26.37 2.78
CA GLU A 60 -13.62 27.31 3.80
C GLU A 60 -13.36 28.77 3.38
N LYS A 61 -12.16 29.08 2.88
CA LYS A 61 -11.83 30.44 2.42
C LYS A 61 -12.69 30.88 1.24
N LEU A 62 -12.96 30.00 0.29
CA LEU A 62 -13.85 30.30 -0.84
C LEU A 62 -15.28 30.50 -0.35
N PHE A 63 -15.75 29.65 0.55
CA PHE A 63 -17.08 29.75 1.14
C PHE A 63 -17.30 31.09 1.85
N GLN A 64 -16.36 31.51 2.71
CA GLN A 64 -16.45 32.81 3.39
C GLN A 64 -16.49 33.98 2.40
N ARG A 65 -15.70 33.92 1.32
CA ARG A 65 -15.73 34.95 0.26
C ARG A 65 -17.04 34.97 -0.50
N ILE A 66 -17.65 33.80 -0.74
CA ILE A 66 -18.98 33.70 -1.36
C ILE A 66 -20.03 34.37 -0.47
N VAL A 67 -19.98 34.14 0.85
CA VAL A 67 -20.89 34.78 1.81
C VAL A 67 -20.75 36.30 1.74
N THR A 68 -19.52 36.83 1.78
CA THR A 68 -19.27 38.28 1.67
C THR A 68 -19.79 38.86 0.34
N ALA A 69 -19.47 38.23 -0.80
CA ALA A 69 -19.93 38.70 -2.10
C ALA A 69 -21.47 38.66 -2.21
N THR A 70 -22.10 37.65 -1.61
CA THR A 70 -23.57 37.52 -1.57
C THR A 70 -24.20 38.65 -0.73
N GLN A 71 -23.62 38.98 0.43
CA GLN A 71 -24.08 40.09 1.27
C GLN A 71 -23.96 41.45 0.56
N GLN A 72 -22.94 41.61 -0.28
CA GLN A 72 -22.71 42.81 -1.09
C GLN A 72 -23.55 42.84 -2.38
N HIS A 73 -24.42 41.84 -2.60
CA HIS A 73 -25.18 41.64 -3.84
C HIS A 73 -24.31 41.55 -5.10
N ASP A 74 -23.03 41.17 -4.97
CA ASP A 74 -22.12 40.93 -6.09
C ASP A 74 -22.36 39.53 -6.68
N THR A 75 -23.36 39.47 -7.56
CA THR A 75 -23.78 38.22 -8.22
C THR A 75 -22.70 37.63 -9.13
N HIS A 76 -21.83 38.47 -9.72
CA HIS A 76 -20.77 38.00 -10.62
C HIS A 76 -19.70 37.24 -9.83
N THR A 77 -19.18 37.86 -8.76
CA THR A 77 -18.16 37.23 -7.90
C THR A 77 -18.70 35.98 -7.24
N THR A 78 -19.94 36.00 -6.73
CA THR A 78 -20.59 34.83 -6.15
C THR A 78 -20.63 33.66 -7.14
N LYS A 79 -21.01 33.91 -8.40
CA LYS A 79 -21.08 32.86 -9.42
C LYS A 79 -19.72 32.23 -9.72
N VAL A 80 -18.68 33.06 -9.90
CA VAL A 80 -17.32 32.60 -10.20
C VAL A 80 -16.75 31.79 -9.03
N LEU A 81 -16.82 32.33 -7.81
CA LEU A 81 -16.29 31.65 -6.63
C LEU A 81 -17.03 30.35 -6.30
N SER A 82 -18.34 30.28 -6.55
CA SER A 82 -19.12 29.05 -6.37
C SER A 82 -18.68 27.95 -7.33
N GLY A 83 -18.32 28.31 -8.57
CA GLY A 83 -17.75 27.35 -9.53
C GLY A 83 -16.41 26.78 -9.06
N GLU A 84 -15.50 27.64 -8.59
CA GLU A 84 -14.21 27.20 -8.04
C GLU A 84 -14.39 26.30 -6.80
N LEU A 85 -15.36 26.62 -5.93
CA LEU A 85 -15.65 25.80 -4.75
C LEU A 85 -16.08 24.37 -5.14
N VAL A 86 -16.90 24.23 -6.17
CA VAL A 86 -17.30 22.90 -6.69
C VAL A 86 -16.09 22.12 -7.20
N GLU A 87 -15.19 22.76 -7.94
CA GLU A 87 -13.97 22.10 -8.43
C GLU A 87 -13.03 21.69 -7.28
N VAL A 88 -12.86 22.54 -6.26
CA VAL A 88 -12.09 22.19 -5.04
C VAL A 88 -12.67 20.95 -4.35
N ARG A 89 -13.99 20.85 -4.24
CA ARG A 89 -14.66 19.67 -3.65
C ARG A 89 -14.50 18.42 -4.51
N LYS A 90 -14.57 18.56 -5.83
CA LYS A 90 -14.35 17.45 -6.77
C LYS A 90 -12.94 16.90 -6.65
N VAL A 91 -11.92 17.76 -6.64
CA VAL A 91 -10.53 17.35 -6.40
C VAL A 91 -10.36 16.70 -5.03
N SER A 92 -10.97 17.26 -3.98
CA SER A 92 -10.95 16.67 -2.63
C SER A 92 -11.49 15.24 -2.61
N ARG A 93 -12.59 14.98 -3.33
CA ARG A 93 -13.18 13.63 -3.43
C ARG A 93 -12.25 12.63 -4.12
N ILE A 94 -11.61 13.06 -5.21
CA ILE A 94 -10.66 12.23 -5.97
C ILE A 94 -9.46 11.87 -5.09
N LEU A 95 -8.86 12.87 -4.42
CA LEU A 95 -7.71 12.63 -3.54
C LEU A 95 -8.09 11.79 -2.31
N GLY A 96 -9.29 11.98 -1.76
CA GLY A 96 -9.81 11.16 -0.66
C GLY A 96 -9.92 9.69 -1.07
N ASN A 97 -10.49 9.41 -2.24
CA ASN A 97 -10.58 8.06 -2.79
C ASN A 97 -9.19 7.43 -3.03
N ALA A 98 -8.26 8.21 -3.59
CA ALA A 98 -6.89 7.75 -3.78
C ALA A 98 -6.20 7.41 -2.45
N ARG A 99 -6.39 8.24 -1.42
CA ARG A 99 -5.84 8.02 -0.08
C ARG A 99 -6.36 6.73 0.54
N MET A 100 -7.68 6.49 0.47
CA MET A 100 -8.28 5.22 0.94
C MET A 100 -7.75 4.00 0.19
N ALA A 101 -7.61 4.10 -1.14
CA ALA A 101 -7.08 3.00 -1.93
C ALA A 101 -5.63 2.66 -1.57
N LEU A 102 -4.78 3.68 -1.34
CA LEU A 102 -3.40 3.45 -0.90
C LEU A 102 -3.33 2.84 0.51
N GLU A 103 -4.17 3.28 1.44
CA GLU A 103 -4.26 2.68 2.78
C GLU A 103 -4.70 1.22 2.71
N GLN A 104 -5.69 0.89 1.87
CA GLN A 104 -6.11 -0.50 1.68
C GLN A 104 -4.97 -1.38 1.13
N ILE A 105 -4.16 -0.86 0.21
CA ILE A 105 -3.00 -1.58 -0.33
C ILE A 105 -1.92 -1.75 0.75
N GLU A 106 -1.67 -0.71 1.55
CA GLU A 106 -0.70 -0.74 2.65
C GLU A 106 -1.06 -1.83 3.67
N LEU A 107 -2.31 -1.89 4.13
CA LEU A 107 -2.80 -2.91 5.06
C LEU A 107 -2.62 -4.34 4.52
N ARG A 108 -2.91 -4.54 3.22
CA ARG A 108 -2.72 -5.85 2.57
C ARG A 108 -1.24 -6.23 2.49
N LEU A 109 -0.36 -5.28 2.15
CA LEU A 109 1.08 -5.54 2.11
C LEU A 109 1.66 -5.85 3.48
N THR A 110 1.21 -5.16 4.54
CA THR A 110 1.59 -5.47 5.92
C THR A 110 1.10 -6.87 6.32
N THR A 111 -0.13 -7.24 5.96
CA THR A 111 -0.61 -8.62 6.18
C THR A 111 0.24 -9.66 5.44
N PHE A 112 0.62 -9.40 4.18
CA PHE A 112 1.51 -10.29 3.43
C PHE A 112 2.92 -10.35 4.02
N HIS A 113 3.39 -9.27 4.63
CA HIS A 113 4.65 -9.24 5.36
C HIS A 113 4.62 -10.16 6.57
N ASP A 114 3.58 -10.04 7.40
CA ASP A 114 3.40 -10.87 8.60
C ASP A 114 3.21 -12.35 8.23
N LEU A 115 2.46 -12.63 7.17
CA LEU A 115 2.34 -13.98 6.62
C LEU A 115 3.67 -14.54 6.12
N GLY A 116 4.48 -13.71 5.46
CA GLY A 116 5.80 -14.13 4.98
C GLY A 116 6.72 -14.54 6.12
N ASP A 117 6.73 -13.79 7.21
CA ASP A 117 7.53 -14.09 8.40
C ASP A 117 7.00 -15.31 9.16
N THR A 118 5.67 -15.48 9.30
CA THR A 118 5.09 -16.68 9.93
C THR A 118 5.31 -17.96 9.12
N VAL A 119 5.28 -17.89 7.78
CA VAL A 119 5.58 -19.07 6.94
C VAL A 119 7.01 -19.54 7.14
N VAL A 120 7.97 -18.61 7.31
CA VAL A 120 9.37 -18.96 7.60
C VAL A 120 9.51 -19.68 8.94
N THR A 121 8.73 -19.31 9.97
CA THR A 121 8.80 -19.91 11.31
C THR A 121 8.05 -21.25 11.41
N ILE A 122 6.94 -21.42 10.70
CA ILE A 122 6.08 -22.62 10.78
C ILE A 122 6.53 -23.73 9.82
N MET A 123 7.18 -23.41 8.70
CA MET A 123 7.58 -24.46 7.73
C MET A 123 8.46 -25.57 8.35
N PRO A 124 9.47 -25.28 9.20
CA PRO A 124 10.27 -26.31 9.84
C PRO A 124 9.45 -27.24 10.74
N THR A 125 8.48 -26.72 11.49
CA THR A 125 7.63 -27.53 12.37
C THR A 125 6.68 -28.43 11.59
N ILE A 126 6.15 -27.97 10.45
CA ILE A 126 5.40 -28.82 9.52
C ILE A 126 6.27 -29.96 8.97
N GLY A 127 7.54 -29.67 8.67
CA GLY A 127 8.52 -30.68 8.24
C GLY A 127 8.73 -31.77 9.29
N LEU A 128 8.91 -31.36 10.55
CA LEU A 128 9.02 -32.28 11.70
C LEU A 128 7.75 -33.09 11.92
N MET A 129 6.56 -32.49 11.81
CA MET A 129 5.30 -33.23 11.95
C MET A 129 5.12 -34.27 10.84
N LYS A 130 5.53 -33.97 9.60
CA LYS A 130 5.49 -34.94 8.50
C LYS A 130 6.45 -36.10 8.72
N SER A 131 7.67 -35.85 9.20
CA SER A 131 8.62 -36.92 9.52
C SER A 131 8.11 -37.78 10.67
N LEU A 132 7.56 -37.17 11.73
CA LEU A 132 6.95 -37.90 12.84
C LEU A 132 5.75 -38.75 12.39
N LYS A 133 4.84 -38.21 11.58
CA LYS A 133 3.72 -38.98 11.00
C LYS A 133 4.24 -40.16 10.16
N SER A 134 5.22 -39.93 9.30
CA SER A 134 5.82 -41.00 8.48
C SER A 134 6.48 -42.08 9.32
N SER A 135 7.12 -41.72 10.44
CA SER A 135 7.69 -42.67 11.38
C SER A 135 6.60 -43.44 12.12
N LEU A 136 5.57 -42.76 12.64
CA LEU A 136 4.46 -43.40 13.35
C LEU A 136 3.68 -44.38 12.47
N VAL A 137 3.41 -44.05 11.20
CA VAL A 137 2.74 -44.95 10.24
C VAL A 137 3.55 -46.22 9.98
N LYS A 138 4.88 -46.19 10.09
CA LYS A 138 5.71 -47.40 9.96
C LYS A 138 5.61 -48.34 11.17
N PHE A 139 5.17 -47.84 12.32
CA PHE A 139 5.07 -48.60 13.58
C PHE A 139 3.61 -48.82 14.03
N MET A 140 2.64 -48.36 13.25
CA MET A 140 1.22 -48.53 13.52
C MET A 140 0.68 -49.61 12.56
N PRO A 141 0.04 -50.69 13.07
CA PRO A 141 -0.51 -51.75 12.24
C PRO A 141 -1.66 -51.25 11.34
#